data_AF-A0A3B8X270-F1
#
_entry.id   AF-A0A3B8X270-F1
#
_cell.length_a   1.000
_cell.length_b   1.000
_cell.length_c   1.000
_cell.angle_alpha   90.00
_cell.angle_beta   90.00
_cell.angle_gamma   90.00
#
_symmetry.space_group_name_H-M   'P 1'
#
loop_
_entity.id
_entity.type
_entity.pdbx_description
1 polymer ?
#
loop_
_entity_poly.entity_id
_entity_poly.type
_entity_poly.pdbx_seq_one_letter_code
_entity_poly.pdbx_strand_id
1 'polypeptide(L)'
;SIKAGLISFLIAFCLVLIYMVFFYQGAGLIADVALLCNVLLLFGVLVSFGAVLTLPGIAGLVLTMGMAVDANVIIYERIKEELAAGKGFSLAVHDGYKNAYSAIIDGQVTTLLTGVILYAFGSGPVQGFATTLIIGIITSVLTSIFITRIIFDDRIKAGKNVSMSNKLTAGFLKNTKVDFIGLKKWSYMISGALIVISILSIAFKGFSYGVDFTGGRTYVVRFDKSVTAEEVRASVETTFEEAAKAAGIDQYSVEVKQFGGDAQMKITTQYKNDSESTEVDAEIEALLFNALKPFYAEDIQLSDFTSTLENPNGIISSDKVGPTIARDITRSAFIAVFLALIVIFGYIAIRFKGWTWGLGGVVSLAHTALIVIGFFSLFNGILPFNLDVDQTFIAAILTIIGYAINDNVVIFDRIREQRGLHPKEDFRDTVNTALNATLTRTLNTSVSTLLPMLAIAIFGGESIRGLAVALCLGVIIGTYASIMIGTPVMYDATMKKK
;
A
#
# COMPACT_ATOMS: atom_id res chain seq x y z
N SER A 1 3.34 5.10 -18.18
CA SER A 1 3.41 4.12 -19.29
C SER A 1 3.34 2.70 -18.74
N ILE A 2 2.62 1.79 -19.43
CA ILE A 2 2.54 0.36 -19.09
C ILE A 2 3.95 -0.28 -19.05
N LYS A 3 4.85 0.13 -19.96
CA LYS A 3 6.25 -0.35 -19.96
C LYS A 3 6.98 -0.01 -18.66
N ALA A 4 6.78 1.20 -18.12
CA ALA A 4 7.35 1.59 -16.84
C ALA A 4 6.77 0.76 -15.69
N GLY A 5 5.47 0.47 -15.73
CA GLY A 5 4.83 -0.46 -14.78
C GLY A 5 5.48 -1.84 -14.80
N LEU A 6 5.66 -2.44 -15.99
CA LEU A 6 6.32 -3.74 -16.17
C LEU A 6 7.79 -3.75 -15.73
N ILE A 7 8.56 -2.70 -16.07
CA ILE A 7 9.96 -2.58 -15.66
C ILE A 7 10.06 -2.44 -14.13
N SER A 8 9.22 -1.60 -13.52
CA SER A 8 9.18 -1.44 -12.07
C SER A 8 8.80 -2.74 -11.36
N PHE A 9 7.88 -3.52 -11.94
CA PHE A 9 7.53 -4.86 -11.47
C PHE A 9 8.74 -5.80 -11.49
N LEU A 10 9.50 -5.84 -12.59
CA LEU A 10 10.65 -6.73 -12.72
C LEU A 10 11.79 -6.34 -11.78
N ILE A 11 12.05 -5.04 -11.63
CA ILE A 11 13.02 -4.52 -10.65
C ILE A 11 12.58 -4.89 -9.23
N ALA A 12 11.32 -4.63 -8.88
CA ALA A 12 10.74 -4.97 -7.59
C ALA A 12 10.86 -6.46 -7.29
N PHE A 13 10.57 -7.32 -8.26
CA PHE A 13 10.69 -8.77 -8.15
C PHE A 13 12.13 -9.20 -7.87
N CYS A 14 13.09 -8.72 -8.66
CA CYS A 14 14.51 -9.05 -8.45
C CYS A 14 15.02 -8.56 -7.09
N LEU A 15 14.58 -7.40 -6.62
CA LEU A 15 14.97 -6.88 -5.30
C LEU A 15 14.49 -7.79 -4.16
N VAL A 16 13.27 -8.34 -4.25
CA VAL A 16 12.75 -9.28 -3.24
C VAL A 16 13.59 -10.56 -3.22
N LEU A 17 13.89 -11.15 -4.39
CA LEU A 17 14.73 -12.36 -4.49
C LEU A 17 16.11 -12.12 -3.88
N ILE A 18 16.76 -11.02 -4.26
CA ILE A 18 18.09 -10.66 -3.72
C ILE A 18 18.03 -10.49 -2.21
N TYR A 19 16.99 -9.82 -1.70
CA TYR A 19 16.82 -9.61 -0.26
C TYR A 19 16.64 -10.93 0.50
N MET A 20 15.84 -11.86 -0.02
CA MET A 20 15.61 -13.16 0.62
C MET A 20 16.88 -14.01 0.67
N VAL A 21 17.64 -14.09 -0.43
CA VAL A 21 18.94 -14.77 -0.44
C VAL A 21 19.94 -14.07 0.48
N PHE A 22 19.97 -12.75 0.48
CA PHE A 22 20.85 -11.98 1.35
C PHE A 22 20.57 -12.29 2.83
N PHE A 23 19.32 -12.20 3.27
CA PHE A 23 19.01 -12.34 4.69
C PHE A 23 19.03 -13.79 5.18
N TYR A 24 18.47 -14.72 4.38
CA TYR A 24 18.20 -16.11 4.77
C TYR A 24 19.07 -17.17 4.07
N GLN A 25 19.97 -16.79 3.16
CA GLN A 25 20.83 -17.70 2.39
C GLN A 25 20.09 -18.90 1.76
N GLY A 26 20.34 -20.11 2.25
CA GLY A 26 19.80 -21.35 1.68
C GLY A 26 18.29 -21.46 1.87
N ALA A 27 17.76 -20.95 2.98
CA ALA A 27 16.32 -20.83 3.18
C ALA A 27 15.72 -19.73 2.29
N GLY A 28 16.47 -18.65 2.04
CA GLY A 28 16.09 -17.61 1.09
C GLY A 28 15.84 -18.17 -0.31
N LEU A 29 16.73 -19.02 -0.82
CA LEU A 29 16.54 -19.69 -2.11
C LEU A 29 15.28 -20.57 -2.15
N ILE A 30 14.91 -21.20 -1.03
CA ILE A 30 13.68 -22.01 -0.94
C ILE A 30 12.44 -21.10 -1.00
N ALA A 31 12.47 -19.96 -0.32
CA ALA A 31 11.41 -18.95 -0.40
C ALA A 31 11.27 -18.39 -1.83
N ASP A 32 12.38 -18.14 -2.51
CA ASP A 32 12.39 -17.64 -3.88
C ASP A 32 11.74 -18.62 -4.87
N VAL A 33 11.98 -19.93 -4.69
CA VAL A 33 11.28 -20.96 -5.47
C VAL A 33 9.77 -20.91 -5.21
N ALA A 34 9.35 -20.77 -3.94
CA ALA A 34 7.94 -20.62 -3.61
C ALA A 34 7.33 -19.31 -4.15
N LEU A 35 8.09 -18.23 -4.19
CA LEU A 35 7.67 -16.95 -4.76
C LEU A 35 7.51 -17.04 -6.28
N LEU A 36 8.43 -17.70 -6.99
CA LEU A 36 8.31 -17.98 -8.42
C LEU A 36 7.05 -18.81 -8.73
N CYS A 37 6.82 -19.87 -7.95
CA CYS A 37 5.59 -20.65 -8.04
C CYS A 37 4.34 -19.79 -7.73
N ASN A 38 4.42 -18.88 -6.76
CA ASN A 38 3.32 -17.99 -6.41
C ASN A 38 2.94 -17.08 -7.58
N VAL A 39 3.93 -16.45 -8.22
CA VAL A 39 3.70 -15.57 -9.37
C VAL A 39 3.06 -16.36 -10.51
N LEU A 40 3.54 -17.58 -10.79
CA LEU A 40 2.96 -18.45 -11.82
C LEU A 40 1.50 -18.81 -11.50
N LEU A 41 1.21 -19.23 -10.27
CA LEU A 41 -0.16 -19.56 -9.84
C LEU A 41 -1.08 -18.34 -9.89
N LEU A 42 -0.60 -17.18 -9.43
CA LEU A 42 -1.35 -15.93 -9.46
C LEU A 42 -1.76 -15.58 -10.90
N PHE A 43 -0.82 -15.59 -11.84
CA PHE A 43 -1.14 -15.36 -13.26
C PHE A 43 -2.08 -16.43 -13.82
N GLY A 44 -1.87 -17.71 -13.49
CA GLY A 44 -2.74 -18.79 -13.91
C GLY A 44 -4.18 -18.61 -13.43
N VAL A 45 -4.37 -18.18 -12.19
CA VAL A 45 -5.69 -17.89 -11.61
C VAL A 45 -6.31 -16.65 -12.24
N LEU A 46 -5.55 -15.57 -12.44
CA LEU A 46 -6.07 -14.36 -13.11
C LEU A 46 -6.58 -14.66 -14.53
N VAL A 47 -5.79 -15.42 -15.31
CA VAL A 47 -6.17 -15.84 -16.66
C VAL A 47 -7.39 -16.75 -16.63
N SER A 48 -7.45 -17.70 -15.69
CA SER A 48 -8.59 -18.64 -15.57
C SER A 48 -9.91 -17.96 -15.25
N PHE A 49 -9.89 -16.87 -14.47
CA PHE A 49 -11.09 -16.10 -14.14
C PHE A 49 -11.39 -14.98 -15.14
N GLY A 50 -10.55 -14.79 -16.17
CA GLY A 50 -10.69 -13.66 -17.10
C GLY A 50 -10.51 -12.31 -16.43
N ALA A 51 -9.76 -12.25 -15.31
CA ALA A 51 -9.55 -11.02 -14.56
C ALA A 51 -8.64 -10.06 -15.35
N VAL A 52 -9.07 -8.81 -15.48
CA VAL A 52 -8.32 -7.77 -16.20
C VAL A 52 -7.17 -7.25 -15.33
N LEU A 53 -5.94 -7.30 -15.87
CA LEU A 53 -4.77 -6.73 -15.21
C LEU A 53 -4.67 -5.22 -15.47
N THR A 54 -5.22 -4.43 -14.56
CA THR A 54 -5.15 -2.96 -14.60
C THR A 54 -3.80 -2.44 -14.06
N LEU A 55 -3.47 -1.16 -14.27
CA LEU A 55 -2.27 -0.54 -13.69
C LEU A 55 -2.27 -0.63 -12.15
N PRO A 56 -3.37 -0.30 -11.44
CA PRO A 56 -3.48 -0.62 -10.01
C PRO A 56 -3.36 -2.12 -9.73
N GLY A 57 -3.94 -3.00 -10.56
CA GLY A 57 -3.75 -4.45 -10.48
C GLY A 57 -2.27 -4.88 -10.44
N ILE A 58 -1.42 -4.27 -11.27
CA ILE A 58 0.04 -4.51 -11.26
C ILE A 58 0.64 -4.10 -9.91
N ALA A 59 0.24 -2.96 -9.34
CA ALA A 59 0.72 -2.56 -8.02
C ALA A 59 0.27 -3.53 -6.92
N GLY A 60 -0.96 -4.03 -6.99
CA GLY A 60 -1.47 -5.09 -6.09
C GLY A 60 -0.69 -6.39 -6.22
N LEU A 61 -0.29 -6.76 -7.44
CA LEU A 61 0.58 -7.90 -7.71
C LEU A 61 1.95 -7.70 -7.05
N VAL A 62 2.59 -6.54 -7.25
CA VAL A 62 3.91 -6.26 -6.67
C VAL A 62 3.88 -6.24 -5.14
N LEU A 63 2.84 -5.65 -4.55
CA LEU A 63 2.65 -5.70 -3.11
C LEU A 63 2.49 -7.15 -2.60
N THR A 64 1.70 -7.95 -3.31
CA THR A 64 1.54 -9.37 -3.01
C THR A 64 2.87 -10.10 -3.01
N MET A 65 3.80 -9.78 -3.92
CA MET A 65 5.12 -10.44 -3.92
C MET A 65 5.93 -10.12 -2.66
N GLY A 66 5.90 -8.87 -2.19
CA GLY A 66 6.54 -8.48 -0.94
C GLY A 66 5.91 -9.14 0.29
N MET A 67 4.59 -9.31 0.29
CA MET A 67 3.84 -10.03 1.33
C MET A 67 3.96 -11.56 1.20
N ALA A 68 4.20 -12.11 0.02
CA ALA A 68 4.26 -13.56 -0.19
C ALA A 68 5.45 -14.19 0.52
N VAL A 69 6.54 -13.44 0.67
CA VAL A 69 7.72 -13.86 1.42
C VAL A 69 7.59 -13.63 2.94
N ASP A 70 6.57 -12.89 3.41
CA ASP A 70 6.30 -12.66 4.83
C ASP A 70 6.11 -13.98 5.57
N ALA A 71 5.22 -14.85 5.07
CA ALA A 71 5.00 -16.17 5.65
C ALA A 71 6.30 -17.01 5.74
N ASN A 72 7.20 -16.88 4.76
CA ASN A 72 8.51 -17.54 4.81
C ASN A 72 9.41 -16.95 5.89
N VAL A 73 9.48 -15.63 6.02
CA VAL A 73 10.20 -14.94 7.11
C VAL A 73 9.70 -15.41 8.47
N ILE A 74 8.38 -15.50 8.66
CA ILE A 74 7.74 -15.98 9.88
C ILE A 74 8.20 -17.41 10.22
N ILE A 75 8.12 -18.32 9.25
CA ILE A 75 8.55 -19.71 9.41
C ILE A 75 10.03 -19.77 9.75
N TYR A 76 10.88 -19.01 9.05
CA TYR A 76 12.33 -19.09 9.21
C TYR A 76 12.81 -18.51 10.54
N GLU A 77 12.23 -17.40 11.00
CA GLU A 77 12.53 -16.91 12.35
C GLU A 77 12.09 -17.92 13.41
N ARG A 78 10.93 -18.58 13.27
CA ARG A 78 10.53 -19.62 14.21
C ARG A 78 11.48 -20.83 14.19
N ILE A 79 11.89 -21.31 13.01
CA ILE A 79 12.88 -22.39 12.91
C ILE A 79 14.21 -21.98 13.59
N LYS A 80 14.65 -20.73 13.40
CA LYS A 80 15.86 -20.20 14.07
C LYS A 80 15.71 -20.16 15.59
N GLU A 81 14.54 -19.82 16.12
CA GLU A 81 14.24 -19.90 17.56
C GLU A 81 14.36 -21.35 18.07
N GLU A 82 13.75 -22.31 17.37
CA GLU A 82 13.77 -23.73 17.74
C GLU A 82 15.19 -24.33 17.67
N LEU A 83 15.99 -23.92 16.68
CA LEU A 83 17.42 -24.27 16.56
C LEU A 83 18.25 -23.65 17.70
N ALA A 84 17.99 -22.40 18.07
CA ALA A 84 18.67 -21.73 19.18
C ALA A 84 18.34 -22.36 20.53
N ALA A 85 17.15 -22.98 20.66
CA ALA A 85 16.78 -23.80 21.81
C ALA A 85 17.48 -25.18 21.85
N GLY A 86 18.37 -25.48 20.89
CA GLY A 86 19.17 -26.70 20.86
C GLY A 86 18.52 -27.90 20.16
N LYS A 87 17.38 -27.72 19.49
CA LYS A 87 16.73 -28.81 18.74
C LYS A 87 17.52 -29.18 17.49
N GLY A 88 17.49 -30.47 17.12
CA GLY A 88 18.02 -30.94 15.85
C GLY A 88 17.25 -30.37 14.65
N PHE A 89 17.92 -30.21 13.51
CA PHE A 89 17.38 -29.50 12.34
C PHE A 89 15.99 -30.00 11.88
N SER A 90 15.79 -31.32 11.80
CA SER A 90 14.51 -31.91 11.40
C SER A 90 13.37 -31.54 12.37
N LEU A 91 13.60 -31.66 13.67
CA LEU A 91 12.60 -31.31 14.70
C LEU A 91 12.34 -29.81 14.72
N ALA A 92 13.37 -28.98 14.59
CA ALA A 92 13.24 -27.54 14.52
C ALA A 92 12.41 -27.09 13.31
N VAL A 93 12.58 -27.74 12.15
CA VAL A 93 11.75 -27.50 10.97
C VAL A 93 10.31 -27.96 11.20
N HIS A 94 10.08 -29.14 11.77
CA HIS A 94 8.73 -29.59 12.10
C HIS A 94 7.99 -28.62 13.03
N ASP A 95 8.59 -28.28 14.17
CA ASP A 95 7.99 -27.41 15.17
C ASP A 95 7.89 -25.96 14.67
N GLY A 96 8.83 -25.52 13.85
CA GLY A 96 8.81 -24.22 13.20
C GLY A 96 7.54 -23.99 12.38
N TYR A 97 7.19 -24.94 11.49
CA TYR A 97 5.95 -24.84 10.71
C TYR A 97 4.70 -24.95 11.58
N LYS A 98 4.68 -25.89 12.53
CA LYS A 98 3.52 -26.10 13.42
C LYS A 98 3.18 -24.84 14.22
N ASN A 99 4.20 -24.19 14.78
CA ASN A 99 4.03 -23.00 15.62
C ASN A 99 3.81 -21.73 14.80
N ALA A 100 4.37 -21.65 13.59
CA ALA A 100 4.17 -20.51 12.69
C ALA A 100 2.78 -20.47 12.03
N TYR A 101 2.13 -21.64 11.85
CA TYR A 101 0.90 -21.76 11.08
C TYR A 101 -0.21 -20.81 11.53
N SER A 102 -0.52 -20.75 12.84
CA SER A 102 -1.55 -19.85 13.35
C SER A 102 -1.21 -18.40 13.05
N ALA A 103 0.02 -17.97 13.32
CA ALA A 103 0.43 -16.59 13.11
C ALA A 103 0.37 -16.16 11.63
N ILE A 104 0.68 -17.07 10.69
CA ILE A 104 0.56 -16.80 9.25
C ILE A 104 -0.91 -16.62 8.86
N ILE A 105 -1.78 -17.56 9.25
CA ILE A 105 -3.20 -17.47 8.93
C ILE A 105 -3.81 -16.21 9.57
N ASP A 106 -3.49 -15.95 10.84
CA ASP A 106 -4.05 -14.82 11.56
C ASP A 106 -3.68 -13.47 10.93
N GLY A 107 -2.42 -13.32 10.49
CA GLY A 107 -1.95 -12.14 9.77
C GLY A 107 -2.64 -11.97 8.42
N GLN A 108 -2.69 -13.03 7.62
CA GLN A 108 -3.24 -12.97 6.26
C GLN A 108 -4.77 -12.86 6.22
N VAL A 109 -5.49 -13.36 7.22
CA VAL A 109 -6.96 -13.21 7.34
C VAL A 109 -7.34 -11.74 7.42
N THR A 110 -6.60 -10.92 8.15
CA THR A 110 -6.91 -9.49 8.26
C THR A 110 -6.76 -8.75 6.93
N THR A 111 -5.67 -9.01 6.21
CA THR A 111 -5.44 -8.47 4.87
C THR A 111 -6.52 -8.96 3.90
N LEU A 112 -6.89 -10.25 3.97
CA LEU A 112 -7.97 -10.82 3.16
C LEU A 112 -9.32 -10.15 3.43
N LEU A 113 -9.67 -9.89 4.70
CA LEU A 113 -10.90 -9.17 5.06
C LEU A 113 -10.92 -7.77 4.45
N THR A 114 -9.80 -7.03 4.50
CA THR A 114 -9.72 -5.72 3.83
C THR A 114 -9.78 -5.82 2.31
N GLY A 115 -9.19 -6.86 1.72
CA GLY A 115 -9.29 -7.14 0.29
C GLY A 115 -10.74 -7.39 -0.14
N VAL A 116 -11.50 -8.17 0.64
CA VAL A 116 -12.93 -8.42 0.38
C VAL A 116 -13.75 -7.13 0.48
N ILE A 117 -13.48 -6.29 1.48
CA ILE A 117 -14.14 -4.98 1.60
C ILE A 117 -13.79 -4.09 0.40
N LEU A 118 -12.53 -4.07 -0.02
CA LEU A 118 -12.09 -3.34 -1.21
C LEU A 118 -12.76 -3.85 -2.49
N TYR A 119 -12.93 -5.17 -2.62
CA TYR A 119 -13.62 -5.75 -3.77
C TYR A 119 -15.11 -5.38 -3.78
N ALA A 120 -15.76 -5.42 -2.62
CA ALA A 120 -17.19 -5.14 -2.50
C ALA A 120 -17.55 -3.66 -2.65
N PHE A 121 -16.72 -2.74 -2.16
CA PHE A 121 -16.99 -1.30 -2.15
C PHE A 121 -16.12 -0.48 -3.12
N GLY A 122 -15.09 -1.09 -3.69
CA GLY A 122 -14.29 -0.46 -4.74
C GLY A 122 -14.99 -0.48 -6.09
N SER A 123 -14.56 0.39 -7.00
CA SER A 123 -15.03 0.48 -8.39
C SER A 123 -13.89 0.27 -9.38
N GLY A 124 -14.22 -0.21 -10.58
CA GLY A 124 -13.32 -0.30 -11.75
C GLY A 124 -11.87 -0.70 -11.42
N PRO A 125 -10.90 0.24 -11.46
CA PRO A 125 -9.48 -0.06 -11.20
C PRO A 125 -9.20 -0.62 -9.79
N VAL A 126 -9.94 -0.19 -8.77
CA VAL A 126 -9.78 -0.66 -7.37
C VAL A 126 -10.24 -2.10 -7.22
N GLN A 127 -11.30 -2.49 -7.92
CA GLN A 127 -11.74 -3.90 -7.93
C GLN A 127 -10.67 -4.80 -8.56
N GLY A 128 -9.98 -4.34 -9.61
CA GLY A 128 -8.85 -5.06 -10.20
C GLY A 128 -7.67 -5.19 -9.23
N PHE A 129 -7.36 -4.12 -8.48
CA PHE A 129 -6.37 -4.17 -7.39
C PHE A 129 -6.77 -5.20 -6.32
N ALA A 130 -8.01 -5.12 -5.83
CA ALA A 130 -8.54 -5.99 -4.77
C ALA A 130 -8.56 -7.47 -5.18
N THR A 131 -8.98 -7.76 -6.42
CA THR A 131 -8.98 -9.12 -6.99
C THR A 131 -7.57 -9.71 -6.99
N THR A 132 -6.60 -8.93 -7.47
CA THR A 132 -5.20 -9.34 -7.51
C THR A 132 -4.64 -9.60 -6.11
N LEU A 133 -4.97 -8.73 -5.15
CA LEU A 133 -4.58 -8.85 -3.75
C LEU A 133 -5.17 -10.11 -3.09
N ILE A 134 -6.47 -10.36 -3.26
CA ILE A 134 -7.17 -11.54 -2.69
C ILE A 134 -6.56 -12.84 -3.22
N ILE A 135 -6.46 -12.97 -4.55
CA ILE A 135 -5.87 -14.14 -5.20
C ILE A 135 -4.44 -14.33 -4.70
N GLY A 136 -3.68 -13.24 -4.67
CA GLY A 136 -2.30 -13.20 -4.23
C GLY A 136 -2.09 -13.69 -2.79
N ILE A 137 -2.93 -13.27 -1.86
CA ILE A 137 -2.88 -13.73 -0.46
C ILE A 137 -3.16 -15.23 -0.39
N ILE A 138 -4.18 -15.72 -1.09
CA ILE A 138 -4.55 -17.14 -1.08
C ILE A 138 -3.44 -18.00 -1.68
N THR A 139 -2.93 -17.63 -2.86
CA THR A 139 -1.87 -18.39 -3.53
C THR A 139 -0.56 -18.32 -2.74
N SER A 140 -0.25 -17.18 -2.11
CA SER A 140 0.99 -17.03 -1.34
C SER A 140 0.99 -17.84 -0.05
N VAL A 141 -0.13 -17.91 0.69
CA VAL A 141 -0.24 -18.80 1.86
C VAL A 141 -0.02 -20.25 1.46
N LEU A 142 -0.61 -20.66 0.32
CA LEU A 142 -0.43 -22.01 -0.21
C LEU A 142 1.02 -22.29 -0.57
N THR A 143 1.67 -21.43 -1.37
CA THR A 143 3.04 -21.70 -1.81
C THR A 143 4.06 -21.56 -0.68
N SER A 144 3.92 -20.53 0.15
CA SER A 144 4.86 -20.25 1.25
C SER A 144 4.88 -21.36 2.30
N ILE A 145 3.77 -22.08 2.50
CA ILE A 145 3.69 -23.22 3.41
C ILE A 145 3.99 -24.53 2.67
N PHE A 146 3.28 -24.83 1.59
CA PHE A 146 3.32 -26.16 0.98
C PHE A 146 4.60 -26.42 0.17
N ILE A 147 4.97 -25.50 -0.72
CA ILE A 147 6.13 -25.68 -1.62
C ILE A 147 7.43 -25.70 -0.82
N THR A 148 7.57 -24.77 0.12
CA THR A 148 8.75 -24.74 0.99
C THR A 148 8.85 -25.98 1.86
N ARG A 149 7.72 -26.47 2.42
CA ARG A 149 7.69 -27.68 3.25
C ARG A 149 8.20 -28.91 2.48
N ILE A 150 7.76 -29.10 1.25
CA ILE A 150 8.24 -30.19 0.38
C ILE A 150 9.76 -30.11 0.23
N ILE A 151 10.29 -28.94 -0.10
CA ILE A 151 11.73 -28.75 -0.32
C ILE A 151 12.53 -28.99 0.96
N PHE A 152 12.04 -28.55 2.12
CA PHE A 152 12.69 -28.83 3.40
C PHE A 152 12.67 -30.32 3.74
N ASP A 153 11.52 -30.98 3.64
CA ASP A 153 11.38 -32.39 3.97
C ASP A 153 12.25 -33.27 3.05
N ASP A 154 12.38 -32.92 1.76
CA ASP A 154 13.26 -33.63 0.83
C ASP A 154 14.75 -33.42 1.14
N ARG A 155 15.18 -32.21 1.52
CA ARG A 155 16.56 -31.97 1.95
C ARG A 155 16.89 -32.68 3.26
N ILE A 156 15.94 -32.73 4.20
CA ILE A 156 16.07 -33.46 5.47
C ILE A 156 16.22 -34.96 5.20
N LYS A 157 15.38 -35.55 4.33
CA LYS A 157 15.50 -36.97 3.93
C LYS A 157 16.84 -37.27 3.26
N ALA A 158 17.38 -36.33 2.49
CA ALA A 158 18.71 -36.44 1.88
C ALA A 158 19.88 -36.21 2.86
N GLY A 159 19.61 -36.00 4.16
CA GLY A 159 20.64 -35.73 5.18
C GLY A 159 21.34 -34.38 5.02
N LYS A 160 20.76 -33.44 4.25
CA LYS A 160 21.34 -32.13 3.97
C LYS A 160 20.68 -31.05 4.82
N ASN A 161 21.49 -30.34 5.61
CA ASN A 161 21.04 -29.14 6.30
C ASN A 161 20.86 -27.96 5.33
N VAL A 162 20.04 -26.99 5.73
CA VAL A 162 19.84 -25.71 5.02
C VAL A 162 20.36 -24.58 5.91
N SER A 163 21.19 -23.70 5.36
CA SER A 163 21.62 -22.50 6.07
C SER A 163 20.45 -21.52 6.20
N MET A 164 20.26 -20.96 7.40
CA MET A 164 19.15 -20.06 7.75
C MET A 164 19.59 -18.60 7.92
N SER A 165 20.90 -18.33 7.92
CA SER A 165 21.47 -16.99 8.10
C SER A 165 22.90 -16.94 7.57
N ASN A 166 23.38 -15.75 7.20
CA ASN A 166 24.78 -15.51 6.88
C ASN A 166 25.54 -14.93 8.09
N LYS A 167 26.86 -14.73 7.97
CA LYS A 167 27.69 -14.14 9.05
C LYS A 167 27.26 -12.72 9.45
N LEU A 168 26.71 -11.94 8.52
CA LEU A 168 26.24 -10.56 8.74
C LEU A 168 24.85 -10.51 9.40
N THR A 169 23.97 -11.49 9.14
CA THR A 169 22.57 -11.50 9.57
C THR A 169 22.29 -12.42 10.76
N ALA A 170 23.21 -13.32 11.11
CA ALA A 170 23.05 -14.29 12.20
C ALA A 170 22.75 -13.64 13.56
N GLY A 171 23.25 -12.43 13.82
CA GLY A 171 23.08 -11.68 15.06
C GLY A 171 22.13 -10.48 14.99
N PHE A 172 21.45 -10.27 13.85
CA PHE A 172 20.62 -9.08 13.63
C PHE A 172 19.49 -8.99 14.67
N LEU A 173 19.60 -8.01 15.57
CA LEU A 173 18.65 -7.66 16.64
C LEU A 173 18.29 -8.75 17.67
N LYS A 174 19.01 -9.90 17.70
CA LYS A 174 18.70 -11.03 18.60
C LYS A 174 18.84 -10.73 20.10
N ASN A 175 19.71 -9.79 20.49
CA ASN A 175 20.04 -9.51 21.89
C ASN A 175 19.64 -8.08 22.30
N THR A 176 18.61 -7.54 21.68
CA THR A 176 18.09 -6.21 22.00
C THR A 176 17.41 -6.22 23.38
N LYS A 177 17.65 -5.18 24.17
CA LYS A 177 17.06 -4.98 25.51
C LYS A 177 16.52 -3.56 25.62
N VAL A 178 15.57 -3.23 24.74
CA VAL A 178 14.92 -1.92 24.71
C VAL A 178 13.70 -1.91 25.62
N ASP A 179 13.57 -0.88 26.44
CA ASP A 179 12.40 -0.64 27.29
C ASP A 179 11.36 0.22 26.56
N PHE A 180 10.61 -0.42 25.65
CA PHE A 180 9.58 0.22 24.84
C PHE A 180 8.47 0.85 25.68
N ILE A 181 8.02 0.17 26.75
CA ILE A 181 6.97 0.69 27.63
C ILE A 181 7.47 1.90 28.43
N GLY A 182 8.76 1.97 28.78
CA GLY A 182 9.39 3.17 29.34
C GLY A 182 9.36 4.36 28.39
N LEU A 183 9.49 4.12 27.08
CA LEU A 183 9.52 5.16 26.04
C LEU A 183 8.14 5.66 25.60
N LYS A 184 7.05 5.06 26.09
CA LYS A 184 5.68 5.39 25.63
C LYS A 184 5.29 6.87 25.74
N LYS A 185 5.80 7.59 26.75
CA LYS A 185 5.50 9.03 26.90
C LYS A 185 6.05 9.84 25.73
N TRP A 186 7.27 9.52 25.31
CA TRP A 186 7.91 10.16 24.16
C TRP A 186 7.24 9.77 22.85
N SER A 187 6.86 8.50 22.67
CA SER A 187 6.13 8.11 21.46
C SER A 187 4.79 8.83 21.36
N TYR A 188 4.01 8.91 22.44
CA TYR A 188 2.73 9.62 22.45
C TYR A 188 2.90 11.11 22.16
N MET A 189 3.95 11.76 22.67
CA MET A 189 4.21 13.16 22.36
C MET A 189 4.56 13.39 20.89
N ILE A 190 5.50 12.60 20.34
CA ILE A 190 5.94 12.73 18.95
C ILE A 190 4.79 12.42 17.98
N SER A 191 4.10 11.30 18.19
CA SER A 191 2.93 10.92 17.39
C SER A 191 1.78 11.91 17.53
N GLY A 192 1.54 12.43 18.73
CA GLY A 192 0.55 13.47 18.96
C GLY A 192 0.85 14.73 18.14
N ALA A 193 2.12 15.17 18.12
CA ALA A 193 2.55 16.29 17.30
C ALA A 193 2.36 16.03 15.80
N LEU A 194 2.72 14.83 15.31
CA LEU A 194 2.53 14.46 13.90
C LEU A 194 1.05 14.40 13.51
N ILE A 195 0.17 13.91 14.38
CA ILE A 195 -1.29 13.94 14.17
C ILE A 195 -1.78 15.38 14.12
N VAL A 196 -1.34 16.25 15.03
CA VAL A 196 -1.72 17.67 15.02
C VAL A 196 -1.28 18.33 13.72
N ILE A 197 -0.03 18.13 13.27
CA ILE A 197 0.46 18.64 11.97
C ILE A 197 -0.42 18.12 10.82
N SER A 198 -0.78 16.84 10.85
CA SER A 198 -1.65 16.22 9.84
C SER A 198 -3.03 16.89 9.82
N ILE A 199 -3.66 17.07 10.98
CA ILE A 199 -4.97 17.72 11.09
C ILE A 199 -4.91 19.19 10.65
N LEU A 200 -3.87 19.94 11.05
CA LEU A 200 -3.71 21.34 10.66
C LEU A 200 -3.50 21.45 9.15
N SER A 201 -2.70 20.57 8.53
CA SER A 201 -2.56 20.53 7.08
C SER A 201 -3.90 20.30 6.39
N ILE A 202 -4.67 19.30 6.86
CA ILE A 202 -5.98 18.98 6.30
C ILE A 202 -6.94 20.16 6.43
N ALA A 203 -6.95 20.85 7.57
CA ALA A 203 -7.86 21.96 7.83
C ALA A 203 -7.53 23.24 7.06
N PHE A 204 -6.24 23.57 6.89
CA PHE A 204 -5.83 24.84 6.27
C PHE A 204 -5.47 24.73 4.80
N LYS A 205 -4.88 23.61 4.37
CA LYS A 205 -4.46 23.38 2.98
C LYS A 205 -5.46 22.53 2.20
N GLY A 206 -6.12 21.59 2.86
CA GLY A 206 -7.04 20.65 2.22
C GLY A 206 -6.33 19.60 1.38
N PHE A 207 -7.08 18.97 0.47
CA PHE A 207 -6.58 17.94 -0.46
C PHE A 207 -6.79 18.39 -1.89
N SER A 208 -5.97 17.90 -2.82
CA SER A 208 -6.42 17.77 -4.21
C SER A 208 -7.22 16.49 -4.33
N TYR A 209 -8.43 16.62 -4.85
CA TYR A 209 -9.29 15.49 -5.14
C TYR A 209 -9.22 15.15 -6.62
N GLY A 210 -9.12 13.86 -6.93
CA GLY A 210 -9.29 13.39 -8.31
C GLY A 210 -10.73 13.60 -8.80
N VAL A 211 -10.94 13.48 -10.11
CA VAL A 211 -12.28 13.48 -10.73
C VAL A 211 -13.21 12.41 -10.15
N ASP A 212 -12.65 11.33 -9.59
CA ASP A 212 -13.40 10.30 -8.88
C ASP A 212 -14.23 10.82 -7.69
N PHE A 213 -13.78 11.89 -7.04
CA PHE A 213 -14.44 12.46 -5.85
C PHE A 213 -15.14 13.78 -6.15
N THR A 214 -14.67 14.51 -7.17
CA THR A 214 -15.21 15.82 -7.53
C THR A 214 -16.23 15.76 -8.66
N GLY A 215 -16.19 14.72 -9.50
CA GLY A 215 -16.84 14.71 -10.80
C GLY A 215 -16.13 15.64 -11.79
N GLY A 216 -16.34 15.43 -13.07
CA GLY A 216 -15.81 16.25 -14.15
C GLY A 216 -15.01 15.43 -15.15
N ARG A 217 -14.08 16.10 -15.83
CA ARG A 217 -13.27 15.53 -16.91
C ARG A 217 -11.79 15.74 -16.64
N THR A 218 -11.00 14.71 -16.88
CA THR A 218 -9.54 14.75 -16.85
C THR A 218 -9.01 14.46 -18.24
N TYR A 219 -8.00 15.21 -18.65
CA TYR A 219 -7.25 15.00 -19.89
C TYR A 219 -5.76 14.94 -19.56
N VAL A 220 -5.05 13.98 -20.13
CA VAL A 220 -3.59 13.97 -20.13
C VAL A 220 -3.14 14.40 -21.52
N VAL A 221 -2.45 15.53 -21.59
CA VAL A 221 -1.99 16.14 -22.83
C VAL A 221 -0.49 16.03 -22.94
N ARG A 222 0.02 15.55 -24.09
CA ARG A 222 1.43 15.50 -24.43
C ARG A 222 1.81 16.61 -25.40
N PHE A 223 2.96 17.22 -25.14
CA PHE A 223 3.60 18.27 -25.93
C PHE A 223 4.85 17.74 -26.63
N ASP A 224 5.25 18.38 -27.73
CA ASP A 224 6.46 18.08 -28.51
C ASP A 224 7.73 18.76 -27.96
N LYS A 225 7.57 19.73 -27.05
CA LYS A 225 8.63 20.40 -26.30
C LYS A 225 8.32 20.39 -24.80
N SER A 226 9.34 20.66 -23.99
CA SER A 226 9.14 20.88 -22.55
C SER A 226 8.32 22.15 -22.31
N VAL A 227 7.33 22.05 -21.43
CA VAL A 227 6.42 23.14 -21.08
C VAL A 227 6.29 23.22 -19.57
N THR A 228 6.18 24.43 -19.03
CA THR A 228 6.02 24.59 -17.58
C THR A 228 4.55 24.48 -17.19
N ALA A 229 4.27 23.89 -16.02
CA ALA A 229 2.89 23.76 -15.54
C ALA A 229 2.24 25.12 -15.28
N GLU A 230 3.03 26.15 -14.96
CA GLU A 230 2.55 27.51 -14.70
C GLU A 230 2.05 28.20 -15.96
N GLU A 231 2.82 28.15 -17.05
CA GLU A 231 2.42 28.76 -18.33
C GLU A 231 1.18 28.07 -18.91
N VAL A 232 1.14 26.73 -18.87
CA VAL A 232 -0.01 25.95 -19.34
C VAL A 232 -1.24 26.27 -18.48
N ARG A 233 -1.07 26.35 -17.15
CA ARG A 233 -2.16 26.71 -16.23
C ARG A 233 -2.75 28.07 -16.55
N ALA A 234 -1.91 29.09 -16.71
CA ALA A 234 -2.37 30.45 -17.01
C ALA A 234 -3.16 30.52 -18.32
N SER A 235 -2.70 29.84 -19.38
CA SER A 235 -3.39 29.81 -20.67
C SER A 235 -4.75 29.09 -20.60
N VAL A 236 -4.78 27.94 -19.93
CA VAL A 236 -6.00 27.13 -19.79
C VAL A 236 -7.01 27.87 -18.89
N GLU A 237 -6.59 28.41 -17.75
CA GLU A 237 -7.48 29.16 -16.85
C GLU A 237 -8.13 30.36 -17.56
N THR A 238 -7.35 31.13 -18.32
CA THR A 238 -7.86 32.27 -19.09
C THR A 238 -8.92 31.83 -20.12
N THR A 239 -8.62 30.78 -20.89
CA THR A 239 -9.52 30.29 -21.94
C THR A 239 -10.83 29.74 -21.36
N PHE A 240 -10.75 29.00 -20.24
CA PHE A 240 -11.94 28.48 -19.57
C PHE A 240 -12.73 29.56 -18.85
N GLU A 241 -12.08 30.61 -18.33
CA GLU A 241 -12.75 31.77 -17.73
C GLU A 241 -13.58 32.54 -18.76
N GLU A 242 -13.02 32.78 -19.94
CA GLU A 242 -13.74 33.42 -21.05
C GLU A 242 -14.93 32.58 -21.50
N ALA A 243 -14.76 31.27 -21.65
CA ALA A 243 -15.83 30.34 -22.02
C ALA A 243 -16.92 30.28 -20.94
N ALA A 244 -16.55 30.21 -19.66
CA ALA A 244 -17.50 30.20 -18.55
C ALA A 244 -18.31 31.50 -18.46
N LYS A 245 -17.66 32.65 -18.62
CA LYS A 245 -18.35 33.96 -18.71
C LYS A 245 -19.32 34.01 -19.88
N ALA A 246 -18.92 33.53 -21.05
CA ALA A 246 -19.79 33.48 -22.24
C ALA A 246 -20.99 32.54 -22.06
N ALA A 247 -20.81 31.44 -21.32
CA ALA A 247 -21.86 30.46 -21.03
C ALA A 247 -22.71 30.80 -19.80
N GLY A 248 -22.40 31.87 -19.05
CA GLY A 248 -23.10 32.23 -17.81
C GLY A 248 -22.89 31.23 -16.66
N ILE A 249 -21.70 30.62 -16.58
CA ILE A 249 -21.33 29.62 -15.57
C ILE A 249 -20.50 30.29 -14.49
N ASP A 250 -21.08 30.47 -13.30
CA ASP A 250 -20.43 31.13 -12.16
C ASP A 250 -19.48 30.21 -11.37
N GLN A 251 -19.70 28.90 -11.42
CA GLN A 251 -18.87 27.90 -10.75
C GLN A 251 -18.27 26.93 -11.76
N TYR A 252 -16.97 27.03 -11.93
CA TYR A 252 -16.14 26.06 -12.62
C TYR A 252 -14.78 26.00 -11.92
N SER A 253 -14.07 24.89 -12.09
CA SER A 253 -12.69 24.75 -11.64
C SER A 253 -11.89 24.12 -12.76
N VAL A 254 -10.67 24.62 -12.97
CA VAL A 254 -9.69 23.96 -13.83
C VAL A 254 -8.38 23.85 -13.08
N GLU A 255 -7.82 22.65 -13.05
CA GLU A 255 -6.52 22.39 -12.46
C GLU A 255 -5.57 21.82 -13.51
N VAL A 256 -4.39 22.43 -13.63
CA VAL A 256 -3.30 21.90 -14.46
C VAL A 256 -2.18 21.41 -13.55
N LYS A 257 -1.75 20.17 -13.75
CA LYS A 257 -0.66 19.53 -13.02
C LYS A 257 0.31 18.86 -13.99
N GLN A 258 1.59 18.85 -13.64
CA GLN A 258 2.58 18.10 -14.40
C GLN A 258 2.30 16.59 -14.30
N PHE A 259 2.45 15.89 -15.42
CA PHE A 259 2.20 14.45 -15.51
C PHE A 259 3.24 13.78 -16.39
N GLY A 260 4.22 13.10 -15.77
CA GLY A 260 5.10 12.19 -16.50
C GLY A 260 6.22 12.87 -17.27
N GLY A 261 7.03 13.68 -16.58
CA GLY A 261 8.13 14.45 -17.15
C GLY A 261 7.71 15.84 -17.61
N ASP A 262 8.59 16.54 -18.32
CA ASP A 262 8.46 17.98 -18.60
C ASP A 262 7.56 18.32 -19.80
N ALA A 263 7.04 17.31 -20.50
CA ALA A 263 6.27 17.47 -21.74
C ALA A 263 4.88 16.84 -21.68
N GLN A 264 4.35 16.54 -20.49
CA GLN A 264 2.93 16.16 -20.37
C GLN A 264 2.28 16.78 -19.14
N MET A 265 1.02 17.17 -19.31
CA MET A 265 0.21 17.84 -18.30
C MET A 265 -1.11 17.09 -18.13
N LYS A 266 -1.53 16.90 -16.89
CA LYS A 266 -2.87 16.46 -16.52
C LYS A 266 -3.72 17.70 -16.26
N ILE A 267 -4.80 17.84 -17.00
CA ILE A 267 -5.75 18.95 -16.92
C ILE A 267 -7.08 18.38 -16.44
N THR A 268 -7.57 18.88 -15.32
CA THR A 268 -8.84 18.45 -14.70
C THR A 268 -9.81 19.61 -14.67
N THR A 269 -11.03 19.41 -15.16
CA THR A 269 -12.04 20.47 -15.22
C THR A 269 -13.42 19.99 -14.77
N GLN A 270 -14.12 20.87 -14.05
CA GLN A 270 -15.54 20.72 -13.69
C GLN A 270 -16.45 21.58 -14.58
N TYR A 271 -15.93 22.10 -15.69
CA TYR A 271 -16.73 22.87 -16.64
C TYR A 271 -17.89 22.04 -17.19
N LYS A 272 -19.13 22.56 -17.04
CA LYS A 272 -20.38 21.88 -17.42
C LYS A 272 -20.46 20.45 -16.88
N ASN A 273 -20.08 20.24 -15.62
CA ASN A 273 -20.05 18.92 -14.96
C ASN A 273 -21.43 18.23 -14.93
N ASP A 274 -22.52 19.00 -14.93
CA ASP A 274 -23.89 18.46 -14.92
C ASP A 274 -24.32 17.85 -16.27
N SER A 275 -23.56 18.07 -17.34
CA SER A 275 -23.82 17.49 -18.67
C SER A 275 -22.81 16.42 -19.01
N GLU A 276 -23.29 15.20 -19.26
CA GLU A 276 -22.50 14.08 -19.75
C GLU A 276 -22.45 13.99 -21.28
N SER A 277 -22.99 14.99 -22.00
CA SER A 277 -23.16 14.95 -23.45
C SER A 277 -21.84 15.03 -24.23
N THR A 278 -21.79 14.38 -25.39
CA THR A 278 -20.61 14.37 -26.28
C THR A 278 -20.31 15.73 -26.89
N GLU A 279 -21.31 16.61 -26.99
CA GLU A 279 -21.13 17.99 -27.45
C GLU A 279 -20.30 18.80 -26.46
N VAL A 280 -20.50 18.60 -25.16
CA VAL A 280 -19.71 19.24 -24.11
C VAL A 280 -18.28 18.69 -24.10
N ASP A 281 -18.10 17.40 -24.37
CA ASP A 281 -16.78 16.80 -24.50
C ASP A 281 -16.00 17.47 -25.65
N ALA A 282 -16.64 17.63 -26.82
CA ALA A 282 -16.06 18.30 -27.99
C ALA A 282 -15.80 19.80 -27.76
N GLU A 283 -16.68 20.49 -27.03
CA GLU A 283 -16.48 21.89 -26.63
C GLU A 283 -15.22 22.04 -25.77
N ILE A 284 -15.06 21.17 -24.76
CA ILE A 284 -13.90 21.18 -23.87
C ILE A 284 -12.62 20.84 -24.63
N GLU A 285 -12.66 19.85 -25.52
CA GLU A 285 -11.52 19.51 -26.38
C GLU A 285 -11.09 20.68 -27.28
N ALA A 286 -12.05 21.43 -27.83
CA ALA A 286 -11.78 22.63 -28.61
C ALA A 286 -11.19 23.77 -27.76
N LEU A 287 -11.71 23.98 -26.54
CA LEU A 287 -11.14 24.95 -25.59
C LEU A 287 -9.71 24.59 -25.21
N LEU A 288 -9.45 23.32 -24.91
CA LEU A 288 -8.11 22.82 -24.63
C LEU A 288 -7.19 23.00 -25.83
N PHE A 289 -7.63 22.64 -27.03
CA PHE A 289 -6.85 22.87 -28.24
C PHE A 289 -6.46 24.34 -28.39
N ASN A 290 -7.42 25.27 -28.27
CA ASN A 290 -7.15 26.70 -28.39
C ASN A 290 -6.18 27.21 -27.32
N ALA A 291 -6.33 26.76 -26.07
CA ALA A 291 -5.44 27.12 -24.98
C ALA A 291 -4.03 26.56 -25.15
N LEU A 292 -3.90 25.37 -25.74
CA LEU A 292 -2.65 24.60 -25.75
C LEU A 292 -1.86 24.70 -27.05
N LYS A 293 -2.51 25.11 -28.15
CA LYS A 293 -1.90 25.28 -29.48
C LYS A 293 -0.57 26.07 -29.45
N PRO A 294 -0.42 27.18 -28.69
CA PRO A 294 0.85 27.93 -28.65
C PRO A 294 2.03 27.18 -28.03
N PHE A 295 1.75 26.10 -27.29
CA PHE A 295 2.75 25.31 -26.59
C PHE A 295 3.30 24.14 -27.41
N TYR A 296 2.93 24.03 -28.68
CA TYR A 296 3.54 23.10 -29.62
C TYR A 296 4.65 23.81 -30.43
N ALA A 297 5.69 23.08 -30.82
CA ALA A 297 6.73 23.54 -31.72
C ALA A 297 6.27 23.45 -33.18
N GLU A 298 5.52 22.39 -33.53
CA GLU A 298 4.88 22.22 -34.83
C GLU A 298 3.37 22.51 -34.76
N ASP A 299 2.79 23.05 -35.83
CA ASP A 299 1.36 23.36 -35.87
C ASP A 299 0.55 22.05 -35.85
N ILE A 300 -0.24 21.86 -34.79
CA ILE A 300 -1.10 20.69 -34.60
C ILE A 300 -2.53 21.03 -35.02
N GLN A 301 -3.18 20.12 -35.76
CA GLN A 301 -4.60 20.24 -36.10
C GLN A 301 -5.47 19.66 -34.99
N LEU A 302 -6.73 20.11 -34.88
CA LEU A 302 -7.65 19.63 -33.85
C LEU A 302 -7.90 18.11 -33.95
N SER A 303 -7.95 17.56 -35.17
CA SER A 303 -8.05 16.11 -35.40
C SER A 303 -6.91 15.35 -34.74
N ASP A 304 -5.69 15.85 -34.89
CA ASP A 304 -4.47 15.21 -34.39
C ASP A 304 -4.30 15.42 -32.89
N PHE A 305 -4.81 16.54 -32.37
CA PHE A 305 -4.84 16.82 -30.95
C PHE A 305 -5.80 15.90 -30.18
N THR A 306 -6.96 15.57 -30.76
CA THR A 306 -7.95 14.68 -30.15
C THR A 306 -7.70 13.19 -30.42
N SER A 307 -6.94 12.88 -31.47
CA SER A 307 -6.62 11.51 -31.88
C SER A 307 -5.12 11.30 -32.02
N THR A 308 -4.52 10.58 -31.07
CA THR A 308 -3.09 10.30 -31.07
C THR A 308 -2.70 9.07 -31.91
N LEU A 309 -3.47 8.76 -32.96
CA LEU A 309 -3.23 7.60 -33.83
C LEU A 309 -2.04 7.85 -34.77
N GLU A 310 -1.96 9.05 -35.35
CA GLU A 310 -0.90 9.45 -36.30
C GLU A 310 0.15 10.34 -35.63
N ASN A 311 -0.27 11.25 -34.74
CA ASN A 311 0.60 12.12 -33.97
C ASN A 311 0.69 11.63 -32.51
N PRO A 312 1.89 11.41 -31.94
CA PRO A 312 2.00 11.00 -30.53
C PRO A 312 1.63 12.12 -29.54
N ASN A 313 1.40 13.35 -30.01
CA ASN A 313 1.14 14.54 -29.22
C ASN A 313 -0.36 14.90 -29.23
N GLY A 314 -0.81 15.64 -28.22
CA GLY A 314 -2.23 15.91 -27.97
C GLY A 314 -2.77 15.12 -26.78
N ILE A 315 -4.08 14.89 -26.75
CA ILE A 315 -4.78 14.17 -25.68
C ILE A 315 -4.44 12.68 -25.76
N ILE A 316 -3.58 12.20 -24.85
CA ILE A 316 -3.19 10.79 -24.77
C ILE A 316 -4.10 9.95 -23.86
N SER A 317 -4.92 10.61 -23.04
CA SER A 317 -5.90 9.97 -22.15
C SER A 317 -6.98 10.97 -21.81
N SER A 318 -8.24 10.52 -21.77
CA SER A 318 -9.36 11.28 -21.23
C SER A 318 -10.21 10.39 -20.31
N ASP A 319 -10.62 10.94 -19.17
CA ASP A 319 -11.48 10.29 -18.20
C ASP A 319 -12.65 11.23 -17.85
N LYS A 320 -13.87 10.69 -17.76
CA LYS A 320 -15.08 11.44 -17.39
C LYS A 320 -15.79 10.74 -16.25
N VAL A 321 -16.13 11.49 -15.21
CA VAL A 321 -16.87 11.00 -14.05
C VAL A 321 -18.05 11.92 -13.77
N GLY A 322 -19.28 11.41 -13.86
CA GLY A 322 -20.47 12.19 -13.55
C GLY A 322 -20.60 12.54 -12.05
N PRO A 323 -21.25 13.65 -11.67
CA PRO A 323 -21.41 14.06 -10.26
C PRO A 323 -22.08 13.01 -9.37
N THR A 324 -23.02 12.23 -9.90
CA THR A 324 -23.69 11.15 -9.15
C THR A 324 -22.73 10.00 -8.89
N ILE A 325 -21.94 9.59 -9.88
CA ILE A 325 -20.95 8.54 -9.74
C ILE A 325 -19.87 8.96 -8.73
N ALA A 326 -19.40 10.22 -8.79
CA ALA A 326 -18.43 10.75 -7.85
C ALA A 326 -18.94 10.75 -6.39
N ARG A 327 -20.22 11.10 -6.17
CA ARG A 327 -20.86 11.01 -4.85
C ARG A 327 -20.93 9.57 -4.35
N ASP A 328 -21.26 8.62 -5.22
CA ASP A 328 -21.34 7.20 -4.86
C ASP A 328 -19.97 6.60 -4.52
N ILE A 329 -18.92 6.95 -5.29
CA ILE A 329 -17.53 6.58 -5.00
C ILE A 329 -17.11 7.15 -3.65
N THR A 330 -17.36 8.44 -3.41
CA THR A 330 -17.01 9.12 -2.17
C THR A 330 -17.66 8.43 -0.96
N ARG A 331 -18.98 8.19 -1.04
CA ARG A 331 -19.72 7.52 0.03
C ARG A 331 -19.20 6.10 0.27
N SER A 332 -18.95 5.35 -0.80
CA SER A 332 -18.47 3.97 -0.71
C SER A 332 -17.06 3.90 -0.09
N ALA A 333 -16.18 4.84 -0.43
CA ALA A 333 -14.85 4.95 0.17
C ALA A 333 -14.91 5.16 1.69
N PHE A 334 -15.74 6.10 2.17
CA PHE A 334 -15.92 6.33 3.60
C PHE A 334 -16.49 5.10 4.32
N ILE A 335 -17.50 4.46 3.74
CA ILE A 335 -18.09 3.23 4.29
C ILE A 335 -17.05 2.11 4.35
N ALA A 336 -16.24 1.93 3.29
CA ALA A 336 -15.23 0.89 3.22
C ALA A 336 -14.16 1.04 4.32
N VAL A 337 -13.62 2.25 4.51
CA VAL A 337 -12.65 2.52 5.58
C VAL A 337 -13.25 2.28 6.96
N PHE A 338 -14.45 2.80 7.22
CA PHE A 338 -15.11 2.66 8.50
C PHE A 338 -15.43 1.20 8.83
N LEU A 339 -15.98 0.46 7.85
CA LEU A 339 -16.28 -0.96 7.98
C LEU A 339 -15.00 -1.77 8.20
N ALA A 340 -13.90 -1.47 7.50
CA ALA A 340 -12.62 -2.15 7.69
C ALA A 340 -12.10 -1.99 9.12
N LEU A 341 -12.17 -0.80 9.70
CA LEU A 341 -11.76 -0.57 11.09
C LEU A 341 -12.62 -1.35 12.09
N ILE A 342 -13.94 -1.42 11.88
CA ILE A 342 -14.86 -2.21 12.74
C ILE A 342 -14.59 -3.71 12.62
N VAL A 343 -14.45 -4.21 11.40
CA VAL A 343 -14.21 -5.64 11.15
C VAL A 343 -12.88 -6.06 11.76
N ILE A 344 -11.82 -5.26 11.60
CA ILE A 344 -10.52 -5.53 12.22
C ILE A 344 -10.60 -5.47 13.75
N PHE A 345 -11.28 -4.45 14.31
CA PHE A 345 -11.51 -4.37 15.75
C PHE A 345 -12.16 -5.66 16.29
N GLY A 346 -13.27 -6.08 15.66
CA GLY A 346 -14.01 -7.26 16.06
C GLY A 346 -13.18 -8.53 15.94
N TYR A 347 -12.48 -8.70 14.82
CA TYR A 347 -11.60 -9.84 14.59
C TYR A 347 -10.51 -9.94 15.67
N ILE A 348 -9.76 -8.86 15.93
CA ILE A 348 -8.68 -8.85 16.94
C ILE A 348 -9.24 -9.05 18.34
N ALA A 349 -10.36 -8.40 18.70
CA ALA A 349 -10.99 -8.55 20.01
C ALA A 349 -11.42 -10.00 20.28
N ILE A 350 -12.00 -10.67 19.28
CA ILE A 350 -12.39 -12.09 19.37
C ILE A 350 -11.14 -12.99 19.41
N ARG A 351 -10.19 -12.79 18.48
CA ARG A 351 -8.98 -13.62 18.34
C ARG A 351 -8.09 -13.62 19.58
N PHE A 352 -7.99 -12.48 20.25
CA PHE A 352 -7.17 -12.31 21.47
C PHE A 352 -7.99 -12.34 22.77
N LYS A 353 -9.28 -12.67 22.70
CA LYS A 353 -10.21 -12.79 23.85
C LYS A 353 -10.20 -11.54 24.75
N GLY A 354 -10.13 -10.35 24.17
CA GLY A 354 -10.13 -9.10 24.92
C GLY A 354 -10.21 -7.85 24.04
N TRP A 355 -11.07 -6.92 24.43
CA TRP A 355 -11.29 -5.68 23.68
C TRP A 355 -10.09 -4.73 23.70
N THR A 356 -9.20 -4.81 24.71
CA THR A 356 -8.00 -3.96 24.82
C THR A 356 -7.00 -4.22 23.69
N TRP A 357 -6.92 -5.48 23.22
CA TRP A 357 -6.13 -5.86 22.04
C TRP A 357 -6.71 -5.22 20.77
N GLY A 358 -8.04 -5.29 20.60
CA GLY A 358 -8.74 -4.63 19.50
C GLY A 358 -8.52 -3.12 19.50
N LEU A 359 -8.59 -2.47 20.66
CA LEU A 359 -8.34 -1.04 20.81
C LEU A 359 -6.90 -0.67 20.39
N GLY A 360 -5.90 -1.40 20.89
CA GLY A 360 -4.50 -1.14 20.50
C GLY A 360 -4.26 -1.33 19.00
N GLY A 361 -4.88 -2.35 18.40
CA GLY A 361 -4.90 -2.55 16.95
C GLY A 361 -5.47 -1.35 16.21
N VAL A 362 -6.72 -0.99 16.47
CA VAL A 362 -7.41 0.11 15.75
C VAL A 362 -6.73 1.45 15.95
N VAL A 363 -6.25 1.78 17.15
CA VAL A 363 -5.56 3.06 17.40
C VAL A 363 -4.25 3.15 16.61
N SER A 364 -3.51 2.04 16.50
CA SER A 364 -2.32 1.95 15.64
C SER A 364 -2.67 2.23 14.17
N LEU A 365 -3.74 1.62 13.67
CA LEU A 365 -4.19 1.79 12.29
C LEU A 365 -4.70 3.20 12.00
N ALA A 366 -5.50 3.77 12.90
CA ALA A 366 -6.00 5.13 12.79
C ALA A 366 -4.85 6.14 12.79
N HIS A 367 -3.87 5.96 13.67
CA HIS A 367 -2.65 6.78 13.70
C HIS A 367 -1.92 6.72 12.34
N THR A 368 -1.68 5.52 11.82
CA THR A 368 -0.98 5.34 10.54
C THR A 368 -1.74 5.96 9.38
N ALA A 369 -3.04 5.69 9.27
CA ALA A 369 -3.88 6.24 8.21
C ALA A 369 -3.93 7.77 8.25
N LEU A 370 -4.10 8.37 9.44
CA LEU A 370 -4.14 9.82 9.60
C LEU A 370 -2.84 10.50 9.20
N ILE A 371 -1.69 9.92 9.52
CA ILE A 371 -0.38 10.47 9.13
C ILE A 371 -0.19 10.36 7.61
N VAL A 372 -0.56 9.24 6.98
CA VAL A 372 -0.48 9.09 5.52
C VAL A 372 -1.41 10.08 4.82
N ILE A 373 -2.65 10.24 5.30
CA ILE A 373 -3.60 11.23 4.79
C ILE A 373 -3.05 12.66 4.97
N GLY A 374 -2.51 12.96 6.15
CA GLY A 374 -1.87 14.25 6.45
C GLY A 374 -0.69 14.55 5.54
N PHE A 375 0.14 13.54 5.23
CA PHE A 375 1.24 13.67 4.28
C PHE A 375 0.74 14.06 2.89
N PHE A 376 -0.34 13.45 2.41
CA PHE A 376 -0.92 13.77 1.10
C PHE A 376 -1.41 15.21 1.05
N SER A 377 -2.10 15.69 2.09
CA SER A 377 -2.47 17.10 2.20
C SER A 377 -1.25 18.02 2.23
N LEU A 378 -0.26 17.70 3.08
CA LEU A 378 0.89 18.56 3.35
C LEU A 378 1.80 18.72 2.14
N PHE A 379 2.07 17.63 1.42
CA PHE A 379 3.03 17.61 0.31
C PHE A 379 2.39 17.77 -1.08
N ASN A 380 1.06 17.89 -1.16
CA ASN A 380 0.39 18.21 -2.43
C ASN A 380 0.96 19.51 -3.02
N GLY A 381 1.35 19.48 -4.29
CA GLY A 381 1.96 20.62 -5.00
C GLY A 381 3.43 20.92 -4.65
N ILE A 382 4.05 20.16 -3.75
CA ILE A 382 5.48 20.32 -3.37
C ILE A 382 6.34 19.25 -4.07
N LEU A 383 5.86 18.01 -4.12
CA LEU A 383 6.59 16.91 -4.73
C LEU A 383 6.41 16.89 -6.26
N PRO A 384 7.39 16.38 -7.02
CA PRO A 384 7.39 16.39 -8.49
C PRO A 384 6.43 15.34 -9.11
N PHE A 385 5.48 14.83 -8.34
CA PHE A 385 4.50 13.84 -8.76
C PHE A 385 3.18 14.10 -8.05
N ASN A 386 2.09 13.60 -8.63
CA ASN A 386 0.76 13.93 -8.17
C ASN A 386 0.37 13.16 -6.90
N LEU A 387 -0.21 13.86 -5.93
CA LEU A 387 -0.74 13.35 -4.67
C LEU A 387 -2.25 13.63 -4.57
N ASP A 388 -2.99 13.22 -5.60
CA ASP A 388 -4.44 13.31 -5.62
C ASP A 388 -5.07 12.27 -4.68
N VAL A 389 -6.13 12.68 -3.98
CA VAL A 389 -7.07 11.76 -3.34
C VAL A 389 -8.01 11.24 -4.44
N ASP A 390 -7.63 10.10 -5.02
CA ASP A 390 -8.38 9.37 -6.03
C ASP A 390 -8.73 7.94 -5.55
N GLN A 391 -9.38 7.15 -6.40
CA GLN A 391 -9.77 5.78 -6.03
C GLN A 391 -8.55 4.92 -5.66
N THR A 392 -7.40 5.13 -6.30
CA THR A 392 -6.17 4.39 -6.01
C THR A 392 -5.62 4.75 -4.63
N PHE A 393 -5.73 6.02 -4.22
CA PHE A 393 -5.38 6.43 -2.87
C PHE A 393 -6.21 5.71 -1.80
N ILE A 394 -7.53 5.58 -2.00
CA ILE A 394 -8.38 4.81 -1.08
C ILE A 394 -7.96 3.35 -1.01
N ALA A 395 -7.62 2.74 -2.15
CA ALA A 395 -7.09 1.38 -2.20
C ALA A 395 -5.80 1.24 -1.38
N ALA A 396 -4.87 2.20 -1.48
CA ALA A 396 -3.69 2.25 -0.62
C ALA A 396 -4.07 2.33 0.86
N ILE A 397 -4.95 3.24 1.26
CA ILE A 397 -5.32 3.40 2.68
C ILE A 397 -5.91 2.12 3.27
N LEU A 398 -6.86 1.46 2.59
CA LEU A 398 -7.42 0.20 3.08
C LEU A 398 -6.38 -0.92 3.11
N THR A 399 -5.47 -0.93 2.14
CA THR A 399 -4.37 -1.89 2.10
C THR A 399 -3.40 -1.68 3.25
N ILE A 400 -3.07 -0.44 3.59
CA ILE A 400 -2.24 -0.10 4.75
C ILE A 400 -2.93 -0.53 6.03
N ILE A 401 -4.25 -0.33 6.14
CA ILE A 401 -5.04 -0.77 7.29
C ILE A 401 -4.98 -2.31 7.45
N GLY A 402 -5.10 -3.06 6.35
CA GLY A 402 -5.03 -4.52 6.36
C GLY A 402 -3.63 -5.08 6.57
N TYR A 403 -2.61 -4.42 6.02
CA TYR A 403 -1.21 -4.84 6.16
C TYR A 403 -0.63 -4.46 7.53
N ALA A 404 -0.81 -3.22 7.99
CA ALA A 404 -0.16 -2.70 9.21
C ALA A 404 -0.64 -3.39 10.49
N ILE A 405 -1.82 -4.02 10.48
CA ILE A 405 -2.29 -4.81 11.62
C ILE A 405 -1.53 -6.14 11.76
N ASN A 406 -0.87 -6.63 10.71
CA ASN A 406 -0.11 -7.87 10.75
C ASN A 406 0.95 -7.83 11.87
N ASP A 407 1.73 -6.75 11.95
CA ASP A 407 2.72 -6.56 13.02
C ASP A 407 2.08 -6.56 14.42
N ASN A 408 0.93 -5.90 14.58
CA ASN A 408 0.18 -5.92 15.83
C ASN A 408 -0.22 -7.36 16.21
N VAL A 409 -0.74 -8.15 15.27
CA VAL A 409 -1.12 -9.56 15.51
C VAL A 409 0.08 -10.37 15.99
N VAL A 410 1.24 -10.21 15.34
CA VAL A 410 2.47 -10.90 15.70
C VAL A 410 2.95 -10.53 17.09
N ILE A 411 3.01 -9.24 17.39
CA ILE A 411 3.45 -8.74 18.70
C ILE A 411 2.47 -9.21 19.77
N PHE A 412 1.16 -9.12 19.52
CA PHE A 412 0.13 -9.53 20.48
C PHE A 412 0.16 -11.02 20.77
N ASP A 413 0.36 -11.85 19.75
CA ASP A 413 0.50 -13.29 19.93
C ASP A 413 1.74 -13.62 20.75
N ARG A 414 2.86 -12.94 20.51
CA ARG A 414 4.07 -13.11 21.34
C ARG A 414 3.87 -12.68 22.79
N ILE A 415 3.18 -11.56 23.04
CA ILE A 415 2.86 -11.11 24.42
C ILE A 415 2.02 -12.18 25.12
N ARG A 416 1.03 -12.75 24.43
CA ARG A 416 0.19 -13.83 24.97
C ARG A 416 0.99 -15.12 25.22
N GLU A 417 1.87 -15.52 24.29
CA GLU A 417 2.76 -16.67 24.42
C GLU A 417 3.66 -16.51 25.66
N GLN A 418 4.33 -15.35 25.79
CA GLN A 418 5.19 -15.04 26.94
C GLN A 418 4.42 -15.03 28.26
N ARG A 419 3.19 -14.49 28.27
CA ARG A 419 2.35 -14.50 29.47
C ARG A 419 1.94 -15.91 29.89
N GLY A 420 1.75 -16.81 28.92
CA GLY A 420 1.45 -18.22 29.18
C GLY A 420 2.65 -18.99 29.73
N LEU A 421 3.85 -18.74 29.18
CA LEU A 421 5.10 -19.38 29.61
C LEU A 421 5.60 -18.87 30.96
N HIS A 422 5.43 -17.56 31.23
CA HIS A 422 5.93 -16.90 32.44
C HIS A 422 4.80 -16.15 33.19
N PRO A 423 3.83 -16.85 33.82
CA PRO A 423 2.64 -16.20 34.41
C PRO A 423 2.92 -15.24 35.57
N LYS A 424 4.06 -15.41 36.25
CA LYS A 424 4.47 -14.65 37.44
C LYS A 424 5.26 -13.37 37.11
N GLU A 425 5.71 -13.19 35.88
CA GLU A 425 6.44 -11.98 35.48
C GLU A 425 5.52 -10.75 35.52
N ASP A 426 6.13 -9.58 35.76
CA ASP A 426 5.42 -8.31 35.63
C ASP A 426 4.95 -8.13 34.18
N PHE A 427 3.75 -7.59 34.00
CA PHE A 427 3.17 -7.45 32.68
C PHE A 427 4.00 -6.52 31.77
N ARG A 428 4.66 -5.51 32.34
CA ARG A 428 5.57 -4.62 31.61
C ARG A 428 6.76 -5.39 31.05
N ASP A 429 7.36 -6.25 31.85
CA ASP A 429 8.52 -7.05 31.45
C ASP A 429 8.14 -8.10 30.41
N THR A 430 6.96 -8.73 30.55
CA THR A 430 6.39 -9.61 29.53
C THR A 430 6.26 -8.88 28.19
N VAL A 431 5.71 -7.65 28.18
CA VAL A 431 5.51 -6.89 26.94
C VAL A 431 6.83 -6.44 26.32
N ASN A 432 7.77 -5.93 27.11
CA ASN A 432 9.09 -5.55 26.60
C ASN A 432 9.86 -6.76 26.05
N THR A 433 9.81 -7.91 26.73
CA THR A 433 10.44 -9.15 26.26
C THR A 433 9.84 -9.61 24.94
N ALA A 434 8.51 -9.57 24.83
CA ALA A 434 7.82 -9.91 23.59
C ALA A 434 8.21 -8.99 22.43
N LEU A 435 8.22 -7.67 22.65
CA LEU A 435 8.60 -6.69 21.63
C LEU A 435 10.03 -6.90 21.13
N ASN A 436 11.01 -7.04 22.03
CA ASN A 436 12.40 -7.29 21.63
C ASN A 436 12.55 -8.61 20.85
N ALA A 437 11.81 -9.66 21.24
CA ALA A 437 11.84 -10.93 20.54
C ALA A 437 11.24 -10.87 19.12
N THR A 438 10.29 -9.96 18.85
CA THR A 438 9.65 -9.84 17.52
C THR A 438 10.33 -8.85 16.58
N LEU A 439 11.26 -8.01 17.06
CA LEU A 439 11.87 -6.94 16.25
C LEU A 439 12.45 -7.40 14.92
N THR A 440 13.25 -8.48 14.92
CA THR A 440 13.87 -9.00 13.69
C THR A 440 12.82 -9.39 12.66
N ARG A 441 11.75 -10.06 13.11
CA ARG A 441 10.63 -10.45 12.25
C ARG A 441 9.89 -9.23 11.72
N THR A 442 9.45 -8.33 12.60
CA THR A 442 8.71 -7.11 12.23
C THR A 442 9.50 -6.25 11.24
N LEU A 443 10.80 -6.06 11.44
CA LEU A 443 11.61 -5.28 10.50
C LEU A 443 11.84 -5.99 9.18
N ASN A 444 12.09 -7.30 9.17
CA ASN A 444 12.32 -8.02 7.91
C ASN A 444 11.09 -8.07 7.02
N THR A 445 9.93 -8.27 7.61
CA THR A 445 8.63 -8.31 6.91
C THR A 445 8.24 -6.92 6.39
N SER A 446 8.56 -5.88 7.15
CA SER A 446 8.45 -4.49 6.71
C SER A 446 9.39 -4.18 5.55
N VAL A 447 10.67 -4.56 5.64
CA VAL A 447 11.66 -4.32 4.57
C VAL A 447 11.33 -5.12 3.30
N SER A 448 10.94 -6.39 3.41
CA SER A 448 10.58 -7.21 2.25
C SER A 448 9.37 -6.67 1.49
N THR A 449 8.46 -5.98 2.19
CA THR A 449 7.30 -5.32 1.59
C THR A 449 7.65 -3.92 1.07
N LEU A 450 8.51 -3.19 1.78
CA LEU A 450 8.93 -1.84 1.43
C LEU A 450 9.78 -1.79 0.16
N LEU A 451 10.70 -2.74 -0.04
CA LEU A 451 11.58 -2.81 -1.22
C LEU A 451 10.81 -2.76 -2.56
N PRO A 452 9.82 -3.64 -2.80
CA PRO A 452 9.02 -3.58 -4.02
C PRO A 452 8.23 -2.27 -4.15
N MET A 453 7.71 -1.70 -3.06
CA MET A 453 6.98 -0.42 -3.09
C MET A 453 7.90 0.76 -3.42
N LEU A 454 9.13 0.77 -2.89
CA LEU A 454 10.14 1.78 -3.24
C LEU A 454 10.54 1.69 -4.71
N ALA A 455 10.67 0.48 -5.26
CA ALA A 455 10.94 0.30 -6.68
C ALA A 455 9.82 0.88 -7.56
N ILE A 456 8.55 0.71 -7.18
CA ILE A 456 7.44 1.37 -7.88
C ILE A 456 7.45 2.88 -7.66
N ALA A 457 7.72 3.35 -6.45
CA ALA A 457 7.74 4.79 -6.18
C ALA A 457 8.81 5.51 -7.02
N ILE A 458 9.96 4.87 -7.26
CA ILE A 458 11.08 5.44 -8.03
C ILE A 458 10.91 5.20 -9.55
N PHE A 459 10.62 3.96 -9.96
CA PHE A 459 10.65 3.55 -11.38
C PHE A 459 9.26 3.35 -12.00
N GLY A 460 8.21 3.35 -11.19
CA GLY A 460 6.82 3.19 -11.64
C GLY A 460 6.31 4.40 -12.42
N GLY A 461 5.25 4.18 -13.18
CA GLY A 461 4.55 5.25 -13.90
C GLY A 461 3.76 6.16 -12.95
N GLU A 462 3.45 7.38 -13.41
CA GLU A 462 2.76 8.40 -12.59
C GLU A 462 1.46 7.90 -11.96
N SER A 463 0.67 7.10 -12.68
CA SER A 463 -0.61 6.59 -12.20
C SER A 463 -0.52 5.63 -11.01
N ILE A 464 0.65 5.02 -10.75
CA ILE A 464 0.87 4.10 -9.61
C ILE A 464 1.88 4.64 -8.60
N ARG A 465 2.54 5.77 -8.91
CA ARG A 465 3.56 6.36 -8.03
C ARG A 465 2.95 6.89 -6.73
N GLY A 466 1.83 7.63 -6.82
CA GLY A 466 1.11 8.11 -5.63
C GLY A 466 0.68 6.97 -4.70
N LEU A 467 0.08 5.92 -5.28
CA LEU A 467 -0.26 4.68 -4.58
C LEU A 467 0.97 4.06 -3.88
N ALA A 468 2.08 3.88 -4.59
CA ALA A 468 3.29 3.29 -4.03
C ALA A 468 3.91 4.12 -2.91
N VAL A 469 3.88 5.46 -3.01
CA VAL A 469 4.34 6.37 -1.95
C VAL A 469 3.46 6.24 -0.71
N ALA A 470 2.13 6.18 -0.87
CA ALA A 470 1.23 5.93 0.24
C ALA A 470 1.55 4.60 0.93
N LEU A 471 1.74 3.52 0.16
CA LEU A 471 2.10 2.21 0.70
C LEU A 471 3.47 2.22 1.40
N CYS A 472 4.49 2.86 0.84
CA CYS A 472 5.80 3.04 1.49
C CYS A 472 5.67 3.72 2.85
N LEU A 473 4.95 4.85 2.90
CA LEU A 473 4.70 5.58 4.15
C LEU A 473 3.90 4.73 5.14
N GLY A 474 2.87 4.04 4.66
CA GLY A 474 2.04 3.17 5.47
C GLY A 474 2.80 2.00 6.07
N VAL A 475 3.73 1.38 5.34
CA VAL A 475 4.63 0.35 5.87
C VAL A 475 5.50 0.98 6.96
N ILE A 476 6.23 2.06 6.68
CA ILE A 476 7.18 2.67 7.63
C ILE A 476 6.47 3.15 8.91
N ILE A 477 5.40 3.93 8.76
CA ILE A 477 4.64 4.46 9.90
C ILE A 477 3.86 3.34 10.61
N GLY A 478 3.38 2.34 9.87
CA GLY A 478 2.68 1.18 10.42
C GLY A 478 3.55 0.33 11.33
N THR A 479 4.77 -0.01 10.88
CA THR A 479 5.78 -0.72 11.70
C THR A 479 6.10 0.05 12.97
N TYR A 480 6.26 1.37 12.86
CA TYR A 480 6.47 2.23 14.03
C TYR A 480 5.25 2.23 14.96
N ALA A 481 4.04 2.39 14.41
CA ALA A 481 2.81 2.50 15.17
C ALA A 481 2.48 1.19 15.92
N SER A 482 2.72 0.02 15.31
CA SER A 482 2.48 -1.27 15.96
C SER A 482 3.30 -1.45 17.24
N ILE A 483 4.58 -1.05 17.20
CA ILE A 483 5.53 -1.13 18.31
C ILE A 483 5.30 -0.01 19.33
N MET A 484 5.22 1.24 18.87
CA MET A 484 5.33 2.43 19.74
C MET A 484 3.99 3.06 20.12
N ILE A 485 2.89 2.71 19.44
CA ILE A 485 1.55 3.23 19.71
C ILE A 485 0.60 2.12 20.11
N GLY A 486 0.32 1.17 19.22
CA GLY A 486 -0.68 0.11 19.42
C GLY A 486 -0.39 -0.75 20.64
N THR A 487 0.86 -1.20 20.80
CA THR A 487 1.27 -2.03 21.93
C THR A 487 1.19 -1.27 23.27
N PRO A 488 1.75 -0.04 23.40
CA PRO A 488 1.55 0.77 24.61
C PRO A 488 0.09 1.09 24.93
N VAL A 489 -0.76 1.38 23.92
CA VAL A 489 -2.19 1.65 24.13
C VAL A 489 -2.90 0.42 24.67
N MET A 490 -2.63 -0.76 24.10
CA MET A 490 -3.13 -2.04 24.61
C MET A 490 -2.67 -2.27 26.05
N TYR A 491 -1.39 -2.01 26.35
CA TYR A 491 -0.83 -2.15 27.69
C TYR A 491 -1.54 -1.25 28.70
N ASP A 492 -1.70 0.05 28.39
CA ASP A 492 -2.34 1.02 29.29
C ASP A 492 -3.82 0.70 29.54
N ALA A 493 -4.56 0.31 28.48
CA ALA A 493 -5.94 -0.12 28.61
C ALA A 493 -6.09 -1.38 29.47
N THR A 494 -5.12 -2.30 29.38
CA THR A 494 -5.10 -3.54 30.18
C THR A 494 -4.73 -3.26 31.64
N MET A 495 -3.79 -2.34 31.89
CA MET A 495 -3.38 -1.97 33.26
C MET A 495 -4.47 -1.20 34.00
N LYS A 496 -5.26 -0.35 33.33
CA LYS A 496 -6.41 0.35 33.95
C LYS A 496 -7.56 -0.57 34.40
N LYS A 497 -7.60 -1.82 33.91
CA LYS A 497 -8.61 -2.82 34.28
C LYS A 497 -8.27 -3.53 35.60
N LYS A 498 -7.00 -3.56 35.98
CA LYS A 498 -6.52 -4.07 37.28
C LYS A 498 -6.61 -2.95 38.30
#